data_AF-A0A8S9PJM3-F1
#
_entry.id   AF-A0A8S9PJM3-F1
#
_cell.length_a   1.000
_cell.length_b   1.000
_cell.length_c   1.000
_cell.angle_alpha   90.00
_cell.angle_beta   90.00
_cell.angle_gamma   90.00
#
_symmetry.space_group_name_H-M   'P 1'
#
loop_
_entity.id
_entity.type
_entity.pdbx_description
1 polymer ?
#
loop_
_entity_poly.entity_id
_entity_poly.type
_entity_poly.pdbx_seq_one_letter_code
_entity_poly.pdbx_strand_id
1 'polypeptide(L)'
;MIDGSWTSSSQFSRSGWVWMDSLEKVQLMGTRNYPRRESALHSEVEELRWAMESMLQYSTCQSFGTDCKDLIAMIKEPHAWPSFAKELKKIETLKICFPDFKITHIPRAQNHISDFLAKITRSFYRDLCFIGCFFQVWLPRPLQA
;
A
#
# COMPACT_ATOMS: atom_id res chain seq x y z
N MET A 1 1.85 -5.84 4.31
CA MET A 1 0.52 -5.24 4.54
C MET A 1 0.49 -3.88 3.89
N ILE A 2 -0.63 -3.51 3.30
CA ILE A 2 -0.73 -2.41 2.34
C ILE A 2 -2.00 -1.60 2.68
N ASP A 3 -1.95 -0.26 2.62
CA ASP A 3 -3.09 0.64 2.86
C ASP A 3 -3.01 1.99 2.12
N GLY A 4 -4.11 2.40 1.47
CA GLY A 4 -4.28 3.68 0.79
C GLY A 4 -5.23 4.64 1.51
N SER A 5 -4.73 5.77 2.03
CA SER A 5 -5.59 6.81 2.61
C SER A 5 -6.01 7.86 1.57
N TRP A 6 -7.31 8.10 1.46
CA TRP A 6 -7.91 9.13 0.61
C TRP A 6 -8.92 9.99 1.37
N THR A 7 -8.97 11.30 1.10
CA THR A 7 -10.03 12.19 1.58
C THR A 7 -10.42 13.20 0.49
N SER A 8 -11.71 13.55 0.40
CA SER A 8 -12.25 14.45 -0.62
C SER A 8 -11.69 15.88 -0.55
N SER A 9 -11.28 16.32 0.64
CA SER A 9 -10.74 17.65 0.91
C SER A 9 -9.22 17.76 0.77
N SER A 10 -8.49 16.66 0.56
CA SER A 10 -7.02 16.69 0.48
C SER A 10 -6.54 16.81 -0.97
N GLN A 11 -5.49 17.60 -1.17
CA GLN A 11 -4.80 17.73 -2.46
C GLN A 11 -4.01 16.46 -2.84
N PHE A 12 -3.80 15.53 -1.89
CA PHE A 12 -2.97 14.35 -2.07
C PHE A 12 -3.68 13.06 -1.65
N SER A 13 -3.47 12.01 -2.43
CA SER A 13 -3.64 10.61 -1.99
C SER A 13 -2.42 10.17 -1.22
N ARG A 14 -2.62 9.29 -0.24
CA ARG A 14 -1.57 8.85 0.68
C ARG A 14 -1.50 7.34 0.68
N SER A 15 -0.30 6.80 0.78
CA SER A 15 -0.05 5.37 0.68
C SER A 15 0.97 4.97 1.73
N GLY A 16 0.73 3.83 2.37
CA GLY A 16 1.62 3.28 3.38
C GLY A 16 1.62 1.76 3.31
N TRP A 17 2.81 1.15 3.24
CA TRP A 17 2.96 -0.29 3.32
C TRP A 17 4.05 -0.67 4.31
N VAL A 18 3.90 -1.86 4.88
CA VAL A 18 4.90 -2.49 5.74
C VAL A 18 5.15 -3.92 5.31
N TRP A 19 6.42 -4.32 5.31
CA TRP A 19 6.86 -5.69 5.15
C TRP A 19 7.43 -6.18 6.49
N MET A 20 6.90 -7.31 6.95
CA MET A 20 7.31 -7.99 8.17
C MET A 20 7.82 -9.39 7.83
N ASP A 21 8.76 -9.89 8.62
CA ASP A 21 9.20 -11.28 8.54
C ASP A 21 8.21 -12.23 9.25
N SER A 22 8.53 -13.52 9.27
CA SER A 22 7.72 -14.55 9.93
C SER A 22 7.64 -14.41 11.45
N LEU A 23 8.46 -13.55 12.05
CA LEU A 23 8.47 -13.24 13.49
C LEU A 23 7.76 -11.91 13.79
N GLU A 24 6.97 -11.40 12.83
CA GLU A 24 6.26 -10.13 12.92
C GLU A 24 7.18 -8.91 13.12
N LYS A 25 8.47 -9.05 12.80
CA LYS A 25 9.41 -7.94 12.88
C LYS A 25 9.36 -7.14 11.57
N VAL A 26 9.16 -5.83 11.69
CA VAL A 26 9.24 -4.91 10.54
C VAL A 26 10.64 -4.95 9.94
N GLN A 27 10.71 -5.34 8.68
CA GLN A 27 11.95 -5.38 7.90
C GLN A 27 12.06 -4.14 7.00
N LEU A 28 10.95 -3.72 6.43
CA LEU A 28 10.89 -2.57 5.53
C LEU A 28 9.53 -1.91 5.60
N MET A 29 9.48 -0.61 5.44
CA MET A 29 8.23 0.12 5.28
C MET A 29 8.38 1.23 4.26
N GLY A 30 7.27 1.56 3.62
CA GLY A 30 7.18 2.66 2.68
C GLY A 30 6.05 3.60 3.07
N THR A 31 6.31 4.90 2.95
CA THR A 31 5.26 5.91 2.96
C THR A 31 5.44 6.89 1.80
N ARG A 32 4.35 7.19 1.10
CA ARG A 32 4.37 8.09 -0.05
C ARG A 32 3.08 8.87 -0.18
N ASN A 33 3.17 10.05 -0.76
CA ASN A 33 2.01 10.78 -1.27
C ASN A 33 2.02 10.86 -2.80
N TYR A 34 0.83 11.05 -3.34
CA TYR A 34 0.56 11.21 -4.76
C TYR A 34 -0.39 12.39 -4.93
N PRO A 35 -0.39 13.08 -6.09
CA PRO A 35 -1.51 13.94 -6.46
C PRO A 35 -2.82 13.18 -6.26
N ARG A 36 -3.85 13.87 -5.75
CA ARG A 36 -5.15 13.28 -5.40
C ARG A 36 -5.64 12.32 -6.49
N ARG A 37 -5.91 11.06 -6.10
CA ARG A 37 -6.56 10.06 -6.95
C ARG A 37 -8.07 10.27 -6.99
N GLU A 38 -8.70 9.67 -7.98
CA GLU A 38 -10.14 9.84 -8.24
C GLU A 38 -11.02 9.28 -7.12
N SER A 39 -10.55 8.23 -6.42
CA SER A 39 -11.28 7.60 -5.32
C SER A 39 -10.33 6.92 -4.31
N ALA A 40 -10.89 6.49 -3.19
CA ALA A 40 -10.19 5.64 -2.22
C ALA A 40 -9.66 4.36 -2.88
N LEU A 41 -10.49 3.69 -3.69
CA LEU A 41 -10.12 2.46 -4.39
C LEU A 41 -8.96 2.65 -5.39
N HIS A 42 -8.86 3.82 -6.04
CA HIS A 42 -7.69 4.13 -6.85
C HIS A 42 -6.41 4.27 -6.01
N SER A 43 -6.53 4.78 -4.79
CA SER A 43 -5.38 4.89 -3.88
C SER A 43 -4.92 3.49 -3.43
N GLU A 44 -5.85 2.57 -3.16
CA GLU A 44 -5.55 1.16 -2.84
C GLU A 44 -4.83 0.43 -3.99
N VAL A 45 -5.31 0.57 -5.23
CA VAL A 45 -4.67 -0.08 -6.40
C VAL A 45 -3.27 0.48 -6.65
N GLU A 46 -3.12 1.80 -6.54
CA GLU A 46 -1.83 2.48 -6.67
C GLU A 46 -0.83 2.01 -5.62
N GLU A 47 -1.32 1.79 -4.41
CA GLU A 47 -0.54 1.40 -3.26
C GLU A 47 -0.09 -0.06 -3.34
N LEU A 48 -0.96 -0.98 -3.77
CA LEU A 48 -0.55 -2.35 -4.14
C LEU A 48 0.54 -2.32 -5.22
N ARG A 49 0.37 -1.50 -6.27
CA ARG A 49 1.37 -1.40 -7.35
C ARG A 49 2.73 -1.00 -6.78
N TRP A 50 2.74 0.03 -5.94
CA TRP A 50 3.97 0.55 -5.36
C TRP A 50 4.61 -0.43 -4.36
N ALA A 51 3.81 -1.13 -3.57
CA ALA A 51 4.29 -2.19 -2.71
C ALA A 51 4.95 -3.31 -3.53
N MET A 52 4.33 -3.76 -4.64
CA MET A 52 4.91 -4.75 -5.54
C MET A 52 6.23 -4.27 -6.16
N GLU A 53 6.28 -3.05 -6.70
CA GLU A 53 7.51 -2.45 -7.25
C GLU A 53 8.63 -2.38 -6.21
N SER A 54 8.28 -2.11 -4.95
CA SER A 54 9.24 -2.06 -3.84
C SER A 54 9.72 -3.45 -3.44
N MET A 55 8.81 -4.43 -3.39
CA MET A 55 9.18 -5.81 -3.04
C MET A 55 10.13 -6.39 -4.08
N LEU A 56 9.94 -6.11 -5.38
CA LEU A 56 10.86 -6.54 -6.44
C LEU A 56 12.28 -5.99 -6.28
N GLN A 57 12.43 -4.80 -5.69
CA GLN A 57 13.73 -4.15 -5.53
C GLN A 57 14.44 -4.57 -4.23
N TYR A 58 13.68 -4.80 -3.16
CA TYR A 58 14.24 -4.83 -1.81
C TYR A 58 13.98 -6.13 -1.05
N SER A 59 13.21 -7.09 -1.59
CA SER A 59 12.85 -8.31 -0.87
C SER A 59 12.55 -9.49 -1.78
N THR A 60 12.31 -10.66 -1.19
CA THR A 60 11.73 -11.84 -1.86
C THR A 60 10.24 -12.01 -1.53
N CYS A 61 9.61 -11.00 -0.92
CA CYS A 61 8.23 -11.08 -0.48
C CYS A 61 7.28 -11.18 -1.68
N GLN A 62 6.39 -12.19 -1.66
CA GLN A 62 5.36 -12.38 -2.69
C GLN A 62 3.93 -12.36 -2.14
N SER A 63 3.78 -12.15 -0.83
CA SER A 63 2.50 -12.17 -0.13
C SER A 63 2.12 -10.77 0.36
N PHE A 64 0.98 -10.29 -0.13
CA PHE A 64 0.42 -8.98 0.16
C PHE A 64 -0.85 -9.12 0.97
N GLY A 65 -1.15 -8.12 1.79
CA GLY A 65 -2.32 -8.14 2.66
C GLY A 65 -2.94 -6.76 2.75
N THR A 66 -4.25 -6.69 2.55
CA THR A 66 -5.06 -5.46 2.53
C THR A 66 -6.36 -5.69 3.29
N ASP A 67 -6.96 -4.65 3.85
CA ASP A 67 -8.33 -4.68 4.39
C ASP A 67 -9.39 -4.31 3.36
N CYS A 68 -8.99 -3.90 2.15
CA CYS A 68 -9.88 -3.57 1.06
C CYS A 68 -10.33 -4.83 0.30
N LYS A 69 -11.56 -5.28 0.56
CA LYS A 69 -12.17 -6.42 -0.14
C LYS A 69 -12.36 -6.17 -1.64
N ASP A 70 -12.68 -4.93 -2.01
CA ASP A 70 -12.88 -4.55 -3.41
C ASP A 70 -11.58 -4.67 -4.19
N LEU A 71 -10.44 -4.26 -3.61
CA LEU A 71 -9.13 -4.47 -4.23
C LEU A 71 -8.87 -5.96 -4.50
N ILE A 72 -9.18 -6.84 -3.55
CA ILE A 72 -9.04 -8.29 -3.75
C ILE A 72 -9.94 -8.78 -4.89
N ALA A 73 -11.19 -8.30 -4.95
CA ALA A 73 -12.10 -8.64 -6.04
C ALA A 73 -11.57 -8.17 -7.40
N MET A 74 -11.01 -6.95 -7.47
CA MET A 74 -10.41 -6.41 -8.69
C MET A 74 -9.20 -7.22 -9.17
N ILE A 75 -8.36 -7.70 -8.26
CA ILE A 75 -7.20 -8.53 -8.63
C ILE A 75 -7.61 -9.93 -9.09
N LYS A 76 -8.77 -10.45 -8.62
CA LYS A 76 -9.32 -11.74 -9.03
C LYS A 76 -10.08 -11.66 -10.36
N GLU A 77 -10.89 -10.64 -10.54
CA GLU A 77 -11.77 -10.45 -11.69
C GLU A 77 -11.60 -9.05 -12.30
N PRO A 78 -10.44 -8.75 -12.91
CA PRO A 78 -10.14 -7.40 -13.38
C PRO A 78 -11.10 -6.91 -14.48
N HIS A 79 -11.67 -7.82 -15.27
CA HIS A 79 -12.65 -7.49 -16.31
C HIS A 79 -13.98 -6.94 -15.77
N ALA A 80 -14.33 -7.22 -14.51
CA ALA A 80 -15.53 -6.67 -13.87
C ALA A 80 -15.38 -5.18 -13.49
N TRP A 81 -14.17 -4.62 -13.60
CA TRP A 81 -13.84 -3.26 -13.14
C TRP A 81 -13.25 -2.39 -14.27
N PRO A 82 -14.03 -2.10 -15.33
CA PRO A 82 -13.53 -1.42 -16.52
C PRO A 82 -12.94 -0.03 -16.23
N SER A 83 -13.45 0.67 -15.21
CA SER A 83 -12.93 1.98 -14.77
C SER A 83 -11.48 1.94 -14.27
N PHE A 84 -10.95 0.75 -13.97
CA PHE A 84 -9.58 0.54 -13.48
C PHE A 84 -8.72 -0.27 -14.44
N ALA A 85 -9.18 -0.49 -15.68
CA ALA A 85 -8.52 -1.40 -16.62
C ALA A 85 -7.04 -1.05 -16.85
N LYS A 86 -6.69 0.24 -16.87
CA LYS A 86 -5.31 0.69 -17.09
C LYS A 86 -4.42 0.37 -15.89
N GLU A 87 -4.92 0.60 -14.68
CA GLU A 87 -4.23 0.36 -13.42
C GLU A 87 -4.05 -1.15 -13.20
N LEU A 88 -5.10 -1.93 -13.43
CA LEU A 88 -5.07 -3.38 -13.28
C LEU A 88 -4.14 -4.05 -14.29
N LYS A 89 -4.08 -3.56 -15.54
CA LYS A 89 -3.10 -4.05 -16.52
C LYS A 89 -1.64 -3.87 -16.06
N LYS A 90 -1.33 -2.80 -15.33
CA LYS A 90 0.00 -2.60 -14.74
C LYS A 90 0.26 -3.62 -13.63
N ILE A 91 -0.73 -3.87 -12.77
CA ILE A 91 -0.63 -4.91 -11.73
C ILE A 91 -0.42 -6.29 -12.36
N GLU A 92 -1.19 -6.63 -13.39
CA GLU A 92 -1.03 -7.90 -14.12
C GLU A 92 0.37 -8.06 -14.68
N THR A 93 0.93 -6.99 -15.26
CA THR A 93 2.32 -7.00 -15.76
C THR A 93 3.31 -7.24 -14.63
N LEU A 94 3.14 -6.59 -13.48
CA LEU A 94 3.98 -6.81 -12.31
C LEU A 94 3.84 -8.22 -11.76
N LYS A 95 2.63 -8.80 -11.74
CA LYS A 95 2.36 -10.16 -11.25
C LYS A 95 3.18 -11.23 -11.98
N ILE A 96 3.59 -11.00 -13.24
CA ILE A 96 4.47 -11.91 -13.99
C ILE A 96 5.80 -12.11 -13.26
N CYS A 97 6.27 -11.11 -12.51
CA CYS A 97 7.52 -11.18 -11.73
C CYS A 97 7.35 -11.87 -10.36
N PHE A 98 6.13 -12.30 -10.00
CA PHE A 98 5.80 -12.95 -8.73
C PHE A 98 5.22 -14.36 -8.98
N PRO A 99 6.06 -15.40 -9.08
CA PRO A 99 5.60 -16.76 -9.38
C PRO A 99 4.60 -17.30 -8.34
N ASP A 100 4.70 -16.87 -7.08
CA ASP A 100 3.83 -17.28 -5.97
C ASP A 100 3.02 -16.09 -5.40
N PHE A 101 2.54 -15.21 -6.28
CA PHE A 101 1.76 -14.04 -5.87
C PHE A 101 0.55 -14.43 -5.00
N LYS A 102 0.47 -13.85 -3.81
CA LYS A 102 -0.67 -14.00 -2.90
C LYS A 102 -1.16 -12.64 -2.45
N ILE A 103 -2.49 -12.44 -2.46
CA ILE A 103 -3.14 -11.29 -1.83
C ILE A 103 -4.26 -11.77 -0.92
N THR A 104 -4.23 -11.40 0.35
CA THR A 104 -5.19 -11.86 1.36
C THR A 104 -5.89 -10.69 2.04
N HIS A 105 -7.16 -10.91 2.42
CA HIS A 105 -7.88 -9.96 3.25
C HIS A 105 -7.38 -10.05 4.69
N ILE A 106 -7.06 -8.91 5.27
CA ILE A 106 -6.67 -8.79 6.68
C ILE A 106 -7.62 -7.79 7.35
N PRO A 107 -8.16 -8.07 8.56
CA PRO A 107 -9.01 -7.11 9.26
C PRO A 107 -8.31 -5.76 9.49
N ARG A 108 -9.05 -4.64 9.38
CA ARG A 108 -8.51 -3.28 9.59
C ARG A 108 -7.75 -3.13 10.91
N ALA A 109 -8.21 -3.79 11.98
CA ALA A 109 -7.56 -3.78 13.29
C ALA A 109 -6.13 -4.35 13.27
N GLN A 110 -5.85 -5.30 12.37
CA GLN A 110 -4.53 -5.88 12.17
C GLN A 110 -3.67 -5.05 11.20
N ASN A 111 -4.28 -4.19 10.37
CA ASN A 111 -3.59 -3.31 9.39
C ASN A 111 -3.21 -1.92 9.94
N HIS A 112 -3.05 -1.80 11.27
CA HIS A 112 -2.83 -0.53 11.93
C HIS A 112 -1.49 0.14 11.56
N ILE A 113 -0.45 -0.62 11.23
CA ILE A 113 0.86 -0.07 10.86
C ILE A 113 0.80 0.62 9.49
N SER A 114 0.22 -0.05 8.48
CA SER A 114 0.08 0.55 7.14
C SER A 114 -0.85 1.76 7.16
N ASP A 115 -1.98 1.68 7.88
CA ASP A 115 -2.89 2.81 8.09
C ASP A 115 -2.21 3.98 8.78
N PHE A 116 -1.40 3.68 9.80
CA PHE A 116 -0.59 4.70 10.45
C PHE A 116 0.39 5.35 9.46
N LEU A 117 1.15 4.57 8.70
CA LEU A 117 2.10 5.07 7.71
C LEU A 117 1.44 5.93 6.62
N ALA A 118 0.26 5.53 6.14
CA ALA A 118 -0.52 6.31 5.19
C ALA A 118 -0.98 7.64 5.82
N LYS A 119 -1.34 7.64 7.11
CA LYS A 119 -1.76 8.85 7.84
C LYS A 119 -0.61 9.78 8.20
N ILE A 120 0.59 9.30 8.52
CA ILE A 120 1.72 10.17 8.91
C ILE A 120 2.11 11.14 7.81
N THR A 121 1.92 10.78 6.53
CA THR A 121 2.15 11.74 5.45
C THR A 121 1.33 13.03 5.60
N ARG A 122 0.26 13.07 6.43
CA ARG A 122 -0.61 14.24 6.66
C ARG A 122 0.13 15.46 7.15
N SER A 123 1.24 15.28 7.86
CA SER A 123 2.06 16.39 8.36
C SER A 123 2.96 17.01 7.29
N PHE A 124 3.07 16.43 6.09
CA PHE A 124 3.98 16.90 5.05
C PHE A 124 3.23 17.62 3.91
N TYR A 125 3.62 18.87 3.65
CA TYR A 125 3.06 19.74 2.60
C TYR A 125 3.76 19.57 1.23
N ARG A 126 4.68 18.61 1.08
CA ARG A 126 5.47 18.37 -0.13
C ARG A 126 5.41 16.89 -0.53
N ASP A 127 5.77 16.59 -1.77
CA ASP A 127 5.94 15.22 -2.25
C ASP A 127 6.93 14.47 -1.35
N LEU A 128 6.47 13.36 -0.78
CA LEU A 128 7.21 12.47 0.11
C LEU A 128 7.23 11.09 -0.52
N CYS A 129 8.42 10.50 -0.65
CA CYS A 129 8.61 9.09 -0.97
C CYS A 129 9.73 8.59 -0.05
N PHE A 130 9.37 7.73 0.91
CA PHE A 130 10.31 7.16 1.85
C PHE A 130 10.18 5.65 1.85
N ILE A 131 11.31 4.95 1.79
CA ILE A 131 11.44 3.51 1.99
C ILE A 131 12.60 3.30 2.97
N GLY A 132 12.36 2.56 4.05
CA GLY A 132 13.40 2.32 5.05
C GLY A 132 13.02 1.30 6.12
N CYS A 133 14.03 0.87 6.88
CA CYS A 133 13.91 -0.18 7.90
C CYS A 133 13.65 0.37 9.32
N PHE A 134 13.71 1.69 9.51
CA PHE A 134 13.54 2.35 10.80
C PHE A 134 12.62 3.58 10.66
N PHE A 135 11.80 3.83 11.68
CA PHE A 135 11.12 5.11 11.80
C PHE A 135 12.21 6.16 12.03
N GLN A 136 12.44 7.05 11.05
CA GLN A 136 13.29 8.21 11.29
C GLN A 136 12.69 9.03 12.44
N VAL A 137 13.54 9.66 13.25
CA VAL A 137 13.17 10.46 14.44
C VAL A 137 12.11 11.53 14.15
N TRP A 138 11.96 11.93 12.87
CA TRP A 138 10.98 12.89 12.39
C TRP A 138 9.57 12.32 12.11
N LEU A 139 9.39 10.99 12.16
CA LEU A 139 8.07 10.35 12.05
C LEU A 139 7.45 10.24 13.45
N PRO A 140 6.25 10.80 13.70
CA PRO A 140 5.52 10.51 14.93
C PRO A 140 5.39 8.99 15.09
N ARG A 141 5.56 8.48 16.31
CA ARG A 141 5.44 7.04 16.61
C ARG A 141 3.97 6.62 16.55
N PRO A 142 3.67 5.38 16.13
CA PRO A 142 2.32 4.83 16.28
C PRO A 142 1.94 4.85 17.76
N LEU A 143 0.68 5.19 18.06
CA LEU A 143 0.14 4.96 19.39
C LEU A 143 0.24 3.45 19.68
N GLN A 144 1.05 3.09 20.68
CA GLN A 144 1.02 1.75 21.24
C GLN A 144 -0.34 1.58 21.94
N ALA A 145 -1.09 0.56 21.54
CA ALA A 145 -2.32 0.15 22.20
C ALA A 145 -2.03 -0.42 23.60
#